data_AF-A0A0Q6K8D1-F1
#
_entry.id   AF-A0A0Q6K8D1-F1
#
_cell.length_a   1.000
_cell.length_b   1.000
_cell.length_c   1.000
_cell.angle_alpha   90.00
_cell.angle_beta   90.00
_cell.angle_gamma   90.00
#
_symmetry.space_group_name_H-M   'P 1'
#
loop_
_entity.id
_entity.type
_entity.pdbx_description
1 polymer ?
#
loop_
_entity_poly.entity_id
_entity_poly.type
_entity_poly.pdbx_seq_one_letter_code
_entity_poly.pdbx_strand_id
1 'polypeptide(L)'
;MTLPSIAAEPEELQRLAEAYDAAWTALDGQNAIDALERSAARERLGYIIVQVWQTDPSADLSTKAIQLFRAGMAQAAAPRTDA
;
A
#
# COMPACT_ATOMS: atom_id res chain seq x y z
N MET A 1 -1.21 30.60 -7.80
CA MET A 1 -0.98 29.14 -7.89
C MET A 1 -1.74 28.51 -6.72
N THR A 2 -2.98 28.09 -6.93
CA THR A 2 -3.74 27.38 -5.90
C THR A 2 -3.33 25.92 -5.97
N LEU A 3 -2.66 25.40 -4.93
CA LEU A 3 -2.51 23.96 -4.74
C LEU A 3 -3.92 23.37 -4.79
N PRO A 4 -4.26 22.43 -5.69
CA PRO A 4 -5.53 21.75 -5.60
C PRO A 4 -5.52 21.08 -4.23
N SER A 5 -6.38 21.57 -3.35
CA SER A 5 -6.62 20.91 -2.08
C SER A 5 -7.32 19.60 -2.44
N ILE A 6 -6.54 18.55 -2.67
CA ILE A 6 -7.03 17.18 -2.78
C ILE A 6 -7.39 16.78 -1.35
N ALA A 7 -8.49 17.35 -0.85
CA ALA A 7 -9.15 16.83 0.33
C ALA A 7 -9.97 15.64 -0.18
N ALA A 8 -9.57 14.43 0.20
CA ALA A 8 -10.42 13.27 0.01
C ALA A 8 -11.74 13.52 0.75
N GLU A 9 -12.86 13.24 0.10
CA GLU A 9 -14.15 13.30 0.76
C GLU A 9 -14.21 12.25 1.89
N PRO A 10 -15.06 12.44 2.92
CA PRO A 10 -15.16 11.48 4.03
C PRO A 10 -15.40 10.04 3.58
N GLU A 11 -16.18 9.85 2.51
CA GLU A 11 -16.47 8.54 1.91
C GLU A 11 -15.22 7.91 1.28
N GLU A 12 -14.37 8.73 0.66
CA GLU A 12 -13.11 8.27 0.08
C GLU A 12 -12.11 7.89 1.18
N LEU A 13 -12.07 8.66 2.28
CA LEU A 13 -11.27 8.32 3.45
C LEU A 13 -11.70 6.99 4.07
N GLN A 14 -13.01 6.76 4.19
CA GLN A 14 -13.55 5.48 4.66
C GLN A 14 -13.13 4.34 3.73
N ARG A 15 -13.27 4.51 2.42
CA ARG A 15 -12.85 3.51 1.42
C ARG A 15 -11.36 3.21 1.48
N LEU A 16 -10.52 4.23 1.69
CA LEU A 16 -9.07 4.08 1.85
C LEU A 16 -8.72 3.29 3.11
N ALA A 17 -9.40 3.56 4.23
CA ALA A 17 -9.22 2.85 5.48
C ALA A 17 -9.63 1.37 5.35
N GLU A 18 -10.80 1.09 4.75
CA GLU A 18 -11.28 -0.27 4.49
C GLU A 18 -10.32 -1.06 3.59
N ALA A 19 -9.83 -0.43 2.53
CA ALA A 19 -8.84 -1.04 1.64
C ALA A 19 -7.52 -1.33 2.36
N TYR A 20 -7.11 -0.45 3.26
CA TYR A 20 -5.91 -0.63 4.08
C TYR A 20 -6.06 -1.83 5.02
N ASP A 21 -7.15 -1.89 5.78
CA ASP A 21 -7.38 -2.97 6.72
C ASP A 21 -7.49 -4.32 6.00
N ALA A 22 -8.22 -4.38 4.89
CA ALA A 22 -8.33 -5.59 4.08
C ALA A 22 -6.96 -6.06 3.55
N ALA A 23 -6.15 -5.13 3.02
CA ALA A 23 -4.83 -5.45 2.52
C ALA A 23 -3.87 -5.87 3.64
N TRP A 24 -3.90 -5.19 4.78
CA TRP A 24 -3.06 -5.51 5.93
C TRP A 24 -3.40 -6.88 6.50
N THR A 25 -4.68 -7.19 6.73
CA THR A 25 -5.13 -8.50 7.20
C THR A 25 -4.71 -9.63 6.25
N ALA A 26 -4.79 -9.41 4.94
CA ALA A 26 -4.38 -10.40 3.94
C ALA A 26 -2.87 -10.66 3.93
N LEU A 27 -2.04 -9.64 4.21
CA LEU A 27 -0.58 -9.76 4.30
C LEU A 27 -0.14 -10.34 5.64
N ASP A 28 -0.76 -9.91 6.73
CA ASP A 28 -0.43 -10.29 8.11
C ASP A 28 -0.78 -11.76 8.40
N GLY A 29 -1.95 -12.23 7.93
CA GLY A 29 -2.39 -13.61 8.11
C GLY A 29 -1.47 -14.68 7.50
N GLN A 30 -0.46 -14.27 6.72
CA GLN A 30 0.50 -15.16 6.09
C GLN A 30 1.83 -15.28 6.87
N ASN A 31 1.99 -14.60 8.03
CA ASN A 31 3.26 -14.52 8.78
C ASN A 31 4.46 -14.13 7.90
N ALA A 32 4.20 -13.39 6.81
CA ALA A 32 5.19 -13.10 5.78
C ALA A 32 6.05 -11.87 6.08
N ILE A 33 5.74 -11.14 7.15
CA ILE A 33 6.41 -9.90 7.54
C ILE A 33 7.07 -10.11 8.90
N ASP A 34 8.38 -9.88 8.98
CA ASP A 34 9.13 -9.92 10.22
C ASP A 34 8.54 -8.91 11.23
N ALA A 35 8.45 -9.29 12.50
CA ALA A 35 7.97 -8.42 13.57
C ALA A 35 8.75 -7.10 13.64
N LEU A 36 10.05 -7.11 13.34
CA LEU A 36 10.90 -5.92 13.33
C LEU A 36 10.57 -4.99 12.15
N GLU A 37 10.14 -5.54 11.01
CA GLU A 37 9.80 -4.79 9.80
C GLU A 37 8.33 -4.36 9.75
N ARG A 38 7.50 -4.88 10.65
CA ARG A 38 6.05 -4.69 10.66
C ARG A 38 5.62 -3.22 10.62
N SER A 39 6.31 -2.34 11.34
CA SER A 39 6.03 -0.89 11.32
C SER A 39 6.32 -0.28 9.95
N ALA A 40 7.50 -0.56 9.39
CA ALA A 40 7.89 -0.07 8.07
C ALA A 40 6.99 -0.64 6.96
N ALA A 41 6.59 -1.91 7.08
CA ALA A 41 5.64 -2.55 6.18
C ALA A 41 4.26 -1.87 6.23
N ARG A 42 3.77 -1.51 7.41
CA ARG A 42 2.51 -0.78 7.57
C ARG A 42 2.53 0.59 6.90
N GLU A 43 3.60 1.34 7.06
CA GLU A 43 3.78 2.65 6.43
C GLU A 43 3.84 2.52 4.90
N ARG A 44 4.63 1.56 4.40
CA ARG A 44 4.76 1.29 2.97
C ARG A 44 3.43 0.92 2.34
N LEU A 45 2.63 0.08 2.99
CA LEU A 45 1.30 -0.29 2.49
C LEU A 45 0.38 0.95 2.38
N GLY A 46 0.41 1.84 3.37
CA GLY A 46 -0.37 3.07 3.35
C GLY A 46 0.01 3.97 2.18
N TYR A 47 1.32 4.12 1.94
CA TYR A 47 1.82 4.88 0.80
C TYR A 47 1.34 4.29 -0.54
N ILE A 48 1.43 2.97 -0.70
CA ILE A 48 0.99 2.29 -1.92
C ILE A 48 -0.51 2.51 -2.16
N ILE A 49 -1.35 2.38 -1.13
CA ILE A 49 -2.80 2.56 -1.26
C ILE A 49 -3.14 3.98 -1.71
N VAL A 50 -2.52 5.00 -1.10
CA VAL A 50 -2.72 6.40 -1.50
C VAL A 50 -2.25 6.62 -2.94
N GLN A 51 -1.10 6.06 -3.34
CA GLN A 51 -0.59 6.20 -4.70
C GLN A 51 -1.52 5.54 -5.74
N VAL A 52 -2.05 4.35 -5.44
CA VAL A 52 -3.01 3.67 -6.32
C VAL A 52 -4.29 4.50 -6.45
N TRP A 53 -4.82 5.02 -5.34
CA TRP A 53 -6.02 5.85 -5.34
C TRP A 53 -5.81 7.16 -6.14
N GLN A 54 -4.70 7.86 -5.95
CA GLN A 54 -4.40 9.08 -6.70
C GLN A 54 -4.27 8.83 -8.21
N THR A 55 -3.82 7.63 -8.60
CA THR A 55 -3.67 7.26 -10.02
C THR A 55 -4.99 6.81 -10.63
N ASP A 56 -5.76 6.02 -9.89
CA ASP A 56 -7.04 5.45 -10.31
C ASP A 56 -7.97 5.27 -9.10
N PRO A 57 -8.78 6.28 -8.76
CA PRO A 57 -9.70 6.22 -7.61
C PRO A 57 -10.77 5.14 -7.73
N SER A 58 -11.00 4.62 -8.94
CA SER A 58 -12.01 3.60 -9.21
C SER A 58 -11.48 2.18 -9.03
N ALA A 59 -10.17 2.00 -8.93
CA ALA A 59 -9.52 0.70 -8.79
C ALA A 59 -9.95 -0.08 -7.53
N ASP A 60 -9.76 -1.40 -7.59
CA ASP A 60 -9.66 -2.23 -6.39
C ASP A 60 -8.32 -1.94 -5.68
N LEU A 61 -8.38 -0.98 -4.75
CA LEU A 61 -7.23 -0.48 -4.00
C LEU A 61 -6.53 -1.59 -3.22
N SER A 62 -7.30 -2.49 -2.60
CA SER A 62 -6.78 -3.56 -1.75
C SER A 62 -5.95 -4.56 -2.56
N THR A 63 -6.52 -5.09 -3.65
CA THR A 63 -5.88 -6.08 -4.51
C THR A 63 -4.63 -5.51 -5.17
N LYS A 64 -4.73 -4.29 -5.74
CA LYS A 64 -3.58 -3.64 -6.38
C LYS A 64 -2.46 -3.33 -5.37
N ALA A 65 -2.80 -2.88 -4.17
CA ALA A 65 -1.80 -2.57 -3.16
C ALA A 65 -1.05 -3.81 -2.68
N ILE A 66 -1.73 -4.94 -2.47
CA ILE A 66 -1.09 -6.22 -2.12
C ILE A 66 -0.11 -6.66 -3.23
N GLN A 67 -0.53 -6.56 -4.50
CA GLN A 67 0.33 -6.93 -5.64
C GLN A 67 1.59 -6.08 -5.70
N LEU A 68 1.46 -4.76 -5.58
CA LEU A 68 2.58 -3.83 -5.59
C LEU A 68 3.50 -4.01 -4.37
N PHE A 69 2.93 -4.26 -3.19
CA PHE A 69 3.69 -4.53 -1.98
C PHE A 69 4.58 -5.77 -2.16
N ARG A 70 4.00 -6.88 -2.64
CA ARG A 70 4.72 -8.14 -2.89
C ARG A 70 5.78 -7.99 -3.98
N ALA A 71 5.47 -7.31 -5.09
CA ALA A 71 6.46 -7.03 -6.14
C ALA A 71 7.63 -6.19 -5.61
N GLY A 72 7.35 -5.26 -4.69
CA GLY A 72 8.35 -4.47 -4.00
C GLY A 72 9.23 -5.25 -3.04
N MET A 73 8.70 -6.30 -2.39
CA MET A 73 9.47 -7.23 -1.55
C MET A 73 10.37 -8.15 -2.40
N ALA A 74 9.85 -8.65 -3.53
CA ALA A 74 10.61 -9.50 -4.44
C ALA A 74 11.84 -8.77 -5.03
N GLN A 75 11.72 -7.47 -5.33
CA GLN A 75 12.84 -6.66 -5.79
C GLN A 75 13.87 -6.36 -4.69
N ALA A 76 13.44 -6.24 -3.43
CA ALA A 76 14.35 -6.04 -2.30
C ALA A 76 15.13 -7.33 -1.94
N ALA A 77 14.53 -8.50 -2.17
CA ALA A 77 15.16 -9.80 -1.94
C ALA A 77 16.09 -10.25 -3.08
N ALA A 78 15.99 -9.65 -4.27
CA ALA A 78 16.90 -9.93 -5.37
C ALA A 78 18.29 -9.35 -5.05
N PRO A 79 19.39 -10.13 -5.17
CA PRO A 79 20.72 -9.61 -4.96
C PRO A 79 20.99 -8.50 -5.98
N ARG A 80 21.34 -7.31 -5.50
CA ARG A 80 21.92 -6.25 -6.33
C ARG A 80 23.22 -6.80 -6.88
N THR A 81 23.14 -7.40 -8.06
CA THR A 81 24.31 -7.78 -8.85
C THR A 81 24.80 -6.48 -9.46
N ASP A 82 25.50 -5.69 -8.64
CA ASP A 82 26.34 -4.61 -9.15
C ASP A 82 27.49 -5.26 -9.91
N ALA A 83 27.59 -4.89 -11.19
CA ALA A 83 28.58 -5.35 -12.16
C ALA A 83 29.84 -4.48 -12.12
#